data_AF-A0A8T3BEV0-F1
#
_entry.id   AF-A0A8T3BEV0-F1
#
_cell.length_a   1.000
_cell.length_b   1.000
_cell.length_c   1.000
_cell.angle_alpha   90.00
_cell.angle_beta   90.00
_cell.angle_gamma   90.00
#
_symmetry.space_group_name_H-M   'P 1'
#
loop_
_entity.id
_entity.type
_entity.pdbx_description
1 polymer ?
#
loop_
_entity_poly.entity_id
_entity_poly.type
_entity_poly.pdbx_seq_one_letter_code
_entity_poly.pdbx_strand_id
1 'polypeptide(L)'
;MRSSSVTETEKETRFAYYLDLTSYKQEITQSIAKYFQFAPMPKPPFPVALLVLLISSAPNTADGAISVLCNGNHYTAGDPFAISLAYVFSDLAVSGSARPGQDYYNISPYPNAFAYGHSSCSGNLTAGDCSYCLRLGVGIVNISCPMAIGGRAALGDCGVRYEQYPFV
;
A
#
# COMPACT_ATOMS: atom_id res chain seq x y z
N MET A 1 -49.06 -12.02 0.02
CA MET A 1 -48.12 -10.93 -0.29
C MET A 1 -47.82 -10.20 1.01
N ARG A 2 -46.65 -10.41 1.63
CA ARG A 2 -46.32 -9.83 2.95
C ARG A 2 -45.39 -8.64 2.72
N SER A 3 -45.95 -7.44 2.80
CA SER A 3 -45.18 -6.19 2.71
C SER A 3 -44.54 -5.93 4.08
N SER A 4 -43.23 -6.15 4.20
CA SER A 4 -42.48 -5.80 5.40
C SER A 4 -42.35 -4.28 5.47
N SER A 5 -43.17 -3.63 6.30
CA SER A 5 -43.02 -2.23 6.64
C SER A 5 -41.81 -2.08 7.56
N VAL A 6 -40.65 -1.74 6.98
CA VAL A 6 -39.44 -1.36 7.73
C VAL A 6 -39.79 -0.18 8.62
N THR A 7 -39.57 -0.34 9.92
CA THR A 7 -39.95 0.65 10.93
C THR A 7 -39.12 1.93 10.77
N GLU A 8 -39.70 3.08 11.12
CA GLU A 8 -39.06 4.39 10.96
C GLU A 8 -37.72 4.47 11.72
N THR A 9 -37.65 3.81 12.88
CA THR A 9 -36.44 3.65 13.71
C THR A 9 -35.33 2.84 13.01
N GLU A 10 -35.67 1.82 12.22
CA GLU A 10 -34.67 1.05 11.44
C GLU A 10 -34.09 1.87 10.28
N LYS A 11 -34.90 2.75 9.67
CA LYS A 11 -34.43 3.68 8.62
C LYS A 11 -33.48 4.71 9.19
N GLU A 12 -33.82 5.27 10.36
CA GLU A 12 -33.01 6.26 11.06
C GLU A 12 -31.67 5.67 11.52
N THR A 13 -31.68 4.44 12.06
CA THR A 13 -30.46 3.71 12.45
C THR A 13 -29.57 3.40 11.25
N ARG A 14 -30.15 2.97 10.12
CA ARG A 14 -29.39 2.72 8.88
C ARG A 14 -28.81 4.01 8.29
N PHE A 15 -29.54 5.12 8.39
CA PHE A 15 -29.06 6.43 7.95
C PHE A 15 -27.89 6.91 8.82
N ALA A 16 -28.00 6.77 10.15
CA ALA A 16 -26.90 7.07 11.07
C ALA A 16 -25.65 6.22 10.79
N TYR A 17 -25.79 4.92 10.54
CA TYR A 17 -24.69 4.04 10.15
C TYR A 17 -24.03 4.44 8.82
N TYR A 18 -24.84 4.84 7.83
CA TYR A 18 -24.32 5.32 6.56
C TYR A 18 -23.53 6.63 6.71
N LEU A 19 -24.03 7.56 7.54
CA LEU A 19 -23.34 8.80 7.86
C LEU A 19 -22.00 8.55 8.57
N ASP A 20 -21.97 7.61 9.51
CA ASP A 20 -20.75 7.22 10.23
C ASP A 20 -19.71 6.58 9.29
N LEU A 21 -20.13 5.70 8.38
CA LEU A 21 -19.26 5.16 7.33
C LEU A 21 -18.74 6.25 6.37
N THR A 22 -19.54 7.25 6.03
CA THR A 22 -19.07 8.37 5.19
C THR A 22 -18.08 9.25 5.95
N SER A 23 -18.30 9.49 7.25
CA SER A 23 -17.38 10.23 8.12
C SER A 23 -16.04 9.49 8.24
N TYR A 24 -16.08 8.19 8.50
CA TYR A 24 -14.91 7.32 8.56
C TYR A 24 -14.15 7.28 7.23
N LYS A 25 -14.84 7.17 6.09
CA LYS A 25 -14.23 7.29 4.76
C LYS A 25 -13.59 8.66 4.54
N GLN A 26 -14.21 9.73 5.03
CA GLN A 26 -13.70 11.09 4.90
C GLN A 26 -12.44 11.31 5.77
N GLU A 27 -12.43 10.79 7.00
CA GLU A 27 -11.25 10.81 7.87
C GLU A 27 -10.09 9.99 7.28
N ILE A 28 -10.37 8.82 6.72
CA ILE A 28 -9.36 8.02 6.00
C ILE A 28 -8.85 8.76 4.77
N THR A 29 -9.74 9.35 3.97
CA THR A 29 -9.35 10.12 2.77
C THR A 29 -8.50 11.33 3.15
N GLN A 30 -8.80 12.00 4.27
CA GLN A 30 -8.00 13.10 4.78
C GLN A 30 -6.65 12.63 5.35
N SER A 31 -6.61 11.46 5.98
CA SER A 31 -5.36 10.86 6.48
C SER A 31 -4.44 10.44 5.32
N ILE A 32 -5.02 9.84 4.28
CA ILE A 32 -4.34 9.49 3.03
C ILE A 32 -3.90 10.77 2.29
N ALA A 33 -4.74 11.79 2.19
CA ALA A 33 -4.38 13.07 1.60
C ALA A 33 -3.24 13.75 2.36
N LYS A 34 -3.21 13.68 3.70
CA LYS A 34 -2.07 14.14 4.52
C LYS A 34 -0.80 13.35 4.23
N TYR A 35 -0.91 12.04 4.03
CA TYR A 35 0.21 11.19 3.62
C TYR A 35 0.76 11.59 2.23
N PHE A 36 -0.11 12.00 1.30
CA PHE A 36 0.28 12.53 -0.01
C PHE A 36 0.70 14.01 0.01
N GLN A 37 0.32 14.80 1.01
CA GLN A 37 0.67 16.23 1.15
C GLN A 37 2.11 16.44 1.66
N PHE A 38 2.76 15.42 2.23
CA PHE A 38 4.18 15.45 2.59
C PHE A 38 5.08 14.93 1.45
N ALA A 39 5.06 15.61 0.29
CA ALA A 39 6.24 15.80 -0.56
C ALA A 39 5.95 16.75 -1.74
N PRO A 40 5.85 18.08 -1.54
CA PRO A 40 6.28 19.00 -2.59
C PRO A 40 7.80 18.86 -2.72
N MET A 41 8.27 18.26 -3.82
CA MET A 41 9.69 18.27 -4.14
C MET A 41 10.17 19.72 -4.33
N PRO A 42 11.36 20.10 -3.82
CA PRO A 42 12.00 21.33 -4.22
C PRO A 42 12.30 21.23 -5.72
N LYS A 43 11.67 22.11 -6.51
CA LYS A 43 12.03 22.32 -7.91
C LYS A 43 13.52 22.68 -7.93
N PRO A 44 14.38 21.95 -8.66
CA PRO A 44 15.77 22.39 -8.81
C PRO A 44 15.74 23.75 -9.50
N PRO A 45 16.41 24.79 -8.95
CA PRO A 45 16.60 26.02 -9.68
C PRO A 45 17.55 25.74 -10.85
N PHE A 46 17.01 25.53 -12.05
CA PHE A 46 17.75 25.73 -13.29
C PHE A 46 18.01 27.24 -13.42
N PRO A 47 19.23 27.67 -13.77
CA PRO A 47 19.98 27.19 -14.93
C PRO A 47 21.40 26.72 -14.55
N VAL A 48 22.12 26.13 -15.51
CA VAL A 48 23.50 25.57 -15.38
C VAL A 48 23.53 24.09 -15.00
N ALA A 49 23.23 23.21 -15.96
CA ALA A 49 23.95 21.93 -16.15
C ALA A 49 23.43 21.22 -17.42
N LEU A 50 23.60 21.85 -18.58
CA LEU A 50 23.37 21.23 -19.90
C LEU A 50 24.50 20.22 -20.26
N LEU A 51 25.27 19.71 -19.30
CA LEU A 51 26.47 18.89 -19.56
C LEU A 51 26.61 17.64 -18.67
N VAL A 52 25.53 17.18 -18.01
CA VAL A 52 25.53 15.93 -17.23
C VAL A 52 24.33 15.03 -17.60
N LEU A 53 23.94 15.01 -18.88
CA LEU A 53 22.78 14.26 -19.38
C LEU A 53 23.11 12.88 -19.98
N LEU A 54 24.19 12.20 -19.58
CA LEU A 54 24.57 10.93 -20.21
C LEU A 54 24.44 9.65 -19.37
N ILE A 55 24.15 9.66 -18.06
CA ILE A 55 23.95 8.36 -17.35
C ILE A 55 22.92 8.35 -16.19
N SER A 56 22.17 9.41 -15.88
CA SER A 56 21.03 9.25 -14.98
C SER A 56 19.78 8.96 -15.80
N SER A 57 19.44 7.67 -15.99
CA SER A 57 18.07 7.31 -16.34
C SER A 57 17.18 7.79 -15.20
N ALA A 58 16.38 8.83 -15.42
CA ALA A 58 15.27 9.13 -14.53
C ALA A 58 14.48 7.83 -14.32
N PRO A 59 14.06 7.51 -13.09
CA PRO A 59 13.21 6.34 -12.89
C PRO A 59 11.99 6.50 -13.80
N ASN A 60 11.65 5.44 -14.51
CA ASN A 60 10.50 5.42 -15.40
C ASN A 60 9.25 5.33 -14.50
N THR A 61 8.90 6.42 -13.83
CA THR A 61 7.67 6.54 -13.02
C THR A 61 6.44 6.76 -13.90
N ALA A 62 6.44 6.23 -15.12
CA ALA A 62 5.27 6.20 -15.98
C ALA A 62 4.36 5.01 -15.58
N ASP A 63 3.29 5.36 -14.86
CA ASP A 63 2.01 4.66 -14.67
C ASP A 63 1.96 3.26 -14.02
N GLY A 64 1.41 3.23 -12.80
CA GLY A 64 0.67 2.08 -12.25
C GLY A 64 1.48 0.81 -11.94
N ALA A 65 0.84 -0.14 -11.26
CA ALA A 65 1.41 -1.49 -11.17
C ALA A 65 1.31 -2.17 -12.53
N ILE A 66 2.43 -2.71 -13.01
CA ILE A 66 2.51 -3.52 -14.22
C ILE A 66 1.67 -4.79 -14.04
N SER A 67 1.64 -5.35 -12.84
CA SER A 67 0.76 -6.47 -12.51
C SER A 67 0.38 -6.47 -11.04
N VAL A 68 -0.86 -6.87 -10.76
CA VAL A 68 -1.34 -7.17 -9.41
C VAL A 68 -1.93 -8.56 -9.39
N LEU A 69 -1.54 -9.37 -8.41
CA LEU A 69 -2.08 -10.71 -8.19
C LEU A 69 -2.57 -10.80 -6.75
N CYS A 70 -3.79 -11.30 -6.57
CA CYS A 70 -4.41 -11.48 -5.27
C CYS A 70 -4.67 -12.98 -5.03
N ASN A 71 -4.49 -13.42 -3.79
CA ASN A 71 -4.93 -14.74 -3.36
C ASN A 71 -6.47 -14.83 -3.40
N GLY A 72 -7.02 -15.96 -3.84
CA GLY A 72 -8.47 -16.17 -3.87
C GLY A 72 -9.11 -16.42 -2.49
N ASN A 73 -8.29 -16.71 -1.48
CA ASN A 73 -8.72 -16.83 -0.10
C ASN A 73 -8.63 -15.48 0.62
N HIS A 74 -9.63 -15.17 1.44
CA HIS A 74 -9.73 -13.90 2.14
C HIS A 74 -9.78 -14.10 3.66
N TYR A 75 -9.17 -13.18 4.41
CA TYR A 75 -9.42 -13.05 5.84
C TYR A 75 -10.72 -12.28 6.10
N THR A 76 -11.23 -12.33 7.33
CA THR A 76 -12.51 -11.68 7.69
C THR A 76 -12.31 -10.42 8.50
N ALA A 77 -13.36 -9.59 8.61
CA ALA A 77 -13.35 -8.45 9.50
C ALA A 77 -13.09 -8.92 10.95
N GLY A 78 -12.18 -8.24 11.66
CA GLY A 78 -11.77 -8.60 13.01
C GLY A 78 -10.66 -9.66 13.09
N ASP A 79 -10.19 -10.20 11.96
CA ASP A 79 -9.07 -11.13 11.94
C ASP A 79 -7.77 -10.43 12.42
N PRO A 80 -7.03 -11.01 13.40
CA PRO A 80 -5.75 -10.45 13.87
C PRO A 80 -4.69 -10.30 12.76
N PHE A 81 -4.81 -11.05 11.65
CA PHE A 81 -3.94 -10.92 10.49
C PHE A 81 -3.91 -9.50 9.92
N ALA A 82 -5.02 -8.75 9.99
CA ALA A 82 -5.08 -7.38 9.48
C ALA A 82 -4.04 -6.46 10.16
N ILE A 83 -3.79 -6.66 11.46
CA ILE A 83 -2.80 -5.90 12.24
C ILE A 83 -1.38 -6.28 11.80
N SER A 84 -1.12 -7.59 11.64
CA SER A 84 0.14 -8.10 11.11
C SER A 84 0.45 -7.59 9.71
N LEU A 85 -0.56 -7.57 8.84
CA LEU A 85 -0.42 -7.07 7.47
C LEU A 85 -0.07 -5.58 7.45
N ALA A 86 -0.74 -4.78 8.30
CA ALA A 86 -0.43 -3.36 8.42
C ALA A 86 1.02 -3.11 8.89
N TYR A 87 1.52 -3.91 9.83
CA TYR A 87 2.93 -3.85 10.26
C TYR A 87 3.87 -4.14 9.09
N VAL A 88 3.66 -5.25 8.39
CA VAL A 88 4.51 -5.67 7.26
C VAL A 88 4.50 -4.60 6.17
N PHE A 89 3.35 -4.04 5.82
CA PHE A 89 3.26 -2.96 4.84
C PHE A 89 4.09 -1.72 5.21
N SER A 90 4.04 -1.30 6.47
CA SER A 90 4.86 -0.17 6.94
C SER A 90 6.35 -0.51 6.87
N ASP A 91 6.73 -1.71 7.31
CA ASP A 91 8.12 -2.12 7.39
C ASP A 91 8.76 -2.33 6.01
N LEU A 92 8.05 -2.97 5.07
CA LEU A 92 8.51 -3.14 3.69
C LEU A 92 8.84 -1.80 3.01
N ALA A 93 8.02 -0.77 3.25
CA ALA A 93 8.20 0.56 2.68
C ALA A 93 9.36 1.37 3.31
N VAL A 94 9.72 1.07 4.56
CA VAL A 94 10.79 1.77 5.31
C VAL A 94 12.09 0.98 5.20
N SER A 95 12.12 -0.21 5.79
CA SER A 95 13.31 -1.06 5.91
C SER A 95 13.75 -1.62 4.56
N GLY A 96 12.80 -2.04 3.73
CA GLY A 96 13.09 -2.56 2.38
C GLY A 96 13.67 -1.52 1.43
N SER A 97 13.54 -0.23 1.75
CA SER A 97 14.11 0.84 0.94
C SER A 97 15.56 1.21 1.26
N ALA A 98 16.11 0.65 2.35
CA ALA A 98 17.43 1.04 2.85
C ALA A 98 18.58 0.65 1.90
N ARG A 99 18.40 -0.39 1.09
CA ARG A 99 19.42 -0.92 0.17
C ARG A 99 18.80 -1.33 -1.18
N PRO A 100 18.53 -0.35 -2.06
CA PRO A 100 18.01 -0.65 -3.40
C PRO A 100 18.88 -1.67 -4.14
N GLY A 101 18.27 -2.56 -4.93
CA GLY A 101 18.95 -3.68 -5.58
C GLY A 101 19.12 -4.92 -4.73
N GLN A 102 18.64 -4.92 -3.48
CA GLN A 102 18.59 -6.10 -2.61
C GLN A 102 17.14 -6.48 -2.30
N ASP A 103 16.89 -7.78 -2.20
CA ASP A 103 15.62 -8.28 -1.67
C ASP A 103 15.56 -8.07 -0.15
N TYR A 104 14.40 -7.66 0.34
CA TYR A 104 14.12 -7.48 1.75
C TYR A 104 12.91 -8.31 2.17
N TYR A 105 13.03 -8.99 3.31
CA TYR A 105 11.98 -9.83 3.88
C TYR A 105 11.79 -9.49 5.35
N ASN A 106 10.54 -9.56 5.80
CA ASN A 106 10.24 -9.49 7.23
C ASN A 106 8.96 -10.26 7.56
N ILE A 107 8.79 -10.54 8.85
CA ILE A 107 7.63 -11.21 9.43
C ILE A 107 7.09 -10.31 10.53
N SER A 108 5.76 -10.20 10.65
CA SER A 108 5.16 -9.45 11.75
C SER A 108 5.53 -10.05 13.12
N PRO A 109 5.64 -9.23 14.18
CA PRO A 109 6.01 -9.72 15.51
C PRO A 109 4.81 -10.27 16.30
N TYR A 110 3.66 -10.54 15.65
CA TYR A 110 2.40 -10.89 16.31
C TYR A 110 2.08 -12.39 16.13
N PRO A 111 2.30 -13.23 17.16
CA PRO A 111 2.26 -14.70 17.01
C PRO A 111 0.86 -15.28 16.79
N ASN A 112 -0.20 -14.50 17.01
CA ASN A 112 -1.58 -14.96 16.82
C ASN A 112 -1.96 -15.14 15.34
N ALA A 113 -1.33 -14.37 14.44
CA ALA A 113 -1.55 -14.45 13.01
C ALA A 113 -0.41 -13.73 12.29
N PHE A 114 0.65 -14.45 11.90
CA PHE A 114 1.78 -13.85 11.21
C PHE A 114 1.40 -13.33 9.82
N ALA A 115 2.05 -12.23 9.42
CA ALA A 115 2.14 -11.82 8.03
C ALA A 115 3.60 -11.88 7.60
N TYR A 116 3.81 -12.40 6.39
CA TYR A 116 5.11 -12.49 5.75
C TYR A 116 5.17 -11.47 4.63
N GLY A 117 6.28 -10.76 4.51
CA GLY A 117 6.46 -9.70 3.53
C GLY A 117 7.76 -9.83 2.77
N HIS A 118 7.71 -9.40 1.50
CA HIS A 118 8.86 -9.19 0.64
C HIS A 118 8.73 -7.86 -0.08
N SER A 119 9.85 -7.15 -0.21
CA SER A 119 9.98 -6.01 -1.10
C SER A 119 11.31 -6.03 -1.83
N SER A 120 11.32 -5.48 -3.04
CA SER A 120 12.52 -5.30 -3.84
C SER A 120 12.46 -4.02 -4.66
N CYS A 121 13.63 -3.45 -4.93
CA CYS A 121 13.80 -2.27 -5.76
C CYS A 121 14.92 -2.50 -6.78
N SER A 122 14.83 -1.82 -7.92
CA SER A 122 15.94 -1.69 -8.86
C SER A 122 17.15 -1.05 -8.16
N GLY A 123 18.34 -1.60 -8.43
CA GLY A 123 19.61 -1.09 -7.86
C GLY A 123 19.99 0.31 -8.34
N ASN A 124 19.32 0.82 -9.38
CA ASN A 124 19.55 2.17 -9.91
C ASN A 124 18.81 3.26 -9.13
N LEU A 125 17.91 2.89 -8.20
CA LEU A 125 17.17 3.86 -7.40
C LEU A 125 17.99 4.39 -6.22
N THR A 126 17.71 5.64 -5.84
CA THR A 126 18.08 6.11 -4.51
C THR A 126 17.20 5.46 -3.43
N ALA A 127 17.64 5.46 -2.18
CA ALA A 127 16.81 4.96 -1.07
C ALA A 127 15.47 5.71 -0.96
N GLY A 128 15.46 7.02 -1.25
CA GLY A 128 14.24 7.83 -1.26
C GLY A 128 13.26 7.42 -2.36
N ASP A 129 13.76 7.26 -3.59
CA ASP A 129 12.93 6.82 -4.73
C ASP A 129 12.41 5.40 -4.54
N CYS A 130 13.24 4.51 -3.98
CA CYS A 130 12.82 3.16 -3.62
C CYS A 130 11.72 3.19 -2.55
N SER A 131 11.86 4.00 -1.49
CA SER A 131 10.80 4.13 -0.47
C SER A 131 9.50 4.64 -1.08
N TYR A 132 9.56 5.62 -1.98
CA TYR A 132 8.40 6.11 -2.70
C TYR A 132 7.73 5.00 -3.54
N CYS A 133 8.51 4.28 -4.34
CA CYS A 133 8.01 3.19 -5.17
C CYS A 133 7.35 2.09 -4.32
N LEU A 134 7.99 1.67 -3.22
CA LEU A 134 7.46 0.64 -2.34
C LEU A 134 6.16 1.09 -1.65
N ARG A 135 6.06 2.36 -1.24
CA ARG A 135 4.81 2.93 -0.71
C ARG A 135 3.67 2.90 -1.73
N LEU A 136 3.97 3.22 -2.99
CA LEU A 136 3.00 3.08 -4.07
C LEU A 136 2.58 1.62 -4.27
N GLY A 137 3.54 0.68 -4.30
CA GLY A 137 3.27 -0.75 -4.40
C GLY A 137 2.38 -1.27 -3.28
N VAL A 138 2.67 -0.90 -2.03
CA VAL A 138 1.85 -1.20 -0.85
C VAL A 138 0.43 -0.64 -1.00
N GLY A 139 0.31 0.62 -1.42
CA GLY A 139 -0.99 1.25 -1.63
C GLY A 139 -1.81 0.53 -2.70
N ILE A 140 -1.19 0.17 -3.82
CA ILE A 140 -1.84 -0.53 -4.93
C ILE A 140 -2.31 -1.92 -4.49
N VAL A 141 -1.45 -2.72 -3.85
CA VAL A 141 -1.83 -4.08 -3.44
C VAL A 141 -2.93 -4.06 -2.38
N ASN A 142 -2.89 -3.10 -1.45
CA ASN A 142 -3.91 -2.97 -0.40
C ASN A 142 -5.29 -2.59 -0.97
N ILE A 143 -5.33 -1.70 -1.97
CA ILE A 143 -6.58 -1.30 -2.63
C ILE A 143 -7.11 -2.40 -3.55
N SER A 144 -6.22 -3.09 -4.26
CA SER A 144 -6.58 -4.04 -5.32
C SER A 144 -6.88 -5.45 -4.79
N CYS A 145 -6.31 -5.83 -3.65
CA CYS A 145 -6.49 -7.13 -3.02
C CYS A 145 -7.23 -6.99 -1.67
N PRO A 146 -8.46 -6.45 -1.65
CA PRO A 146 -9.17 -6.21 -0.40
C PRO A 146 -9.40 -7.52 0.33
N MET A 147 -8.95 -7.58 1.59
CA MET A 147 -9.10 -8.74 2.47
C MET A 147 -8.43 -10.03 1.98
N ALA A 148 -7.60 -10.02 0.94
CA ALA A 148 -6.91 -11.22 0.47
C ALA A 148 -5.83 -11.64 1.47
N ILE A 149 -5.68 -12.94 1.73
CA ILE A 149 -4.63 -13.47 2.62
C ILE A 149 -3.23 -13.38 2.01
N GLY A 150 -3.14 -13.00 0.73
CA GLY A 150 -1.90 -12.81 0.02
C GLY A 150 -2.10 -11.91 -1.19
N GLY A 151 -1.06 -11.17 -1.54
CA GLY A 151 -1.10 -10.24 -2.65
C GLY A 151 0.29 -9.82 -3.10
N ARG A 152 0.41 -9.53 -4.40
CA ARG A 152 1.65 -9.03 -5.01
C ARG A 152 1.32 -7.87 -5.93
N ALA A 153 2.10 -6.79 -5.83
CA ALA A 153 2.14 -5.73 -6.83
C ALA A 153 3.57 -5.63 -7.39
N ALA A 154 3.68 -5.69 -8.71
CA ALA A 154 4.93 -5.45 -9.42
C ALA A 154 4.81 -4.14 -10.20
N LEU A 155 5.73 -3.21 -9.94
CA LEU A 155 5.89 -1.94 -10.63
C LEU A 155 7.17 -1.99 -11.47
N GLY A 156 7.43 -0.96 -12.29
CA GLY A 156 8.61 -0.92 -13.15
C GLY A 156 9.93 -1.05 -12.39
N ASP A 157 10.07 -0.30 -11.29
CA ASP A 157 11.33 -0.23 -10.54
C ASP A 157 11.27 -0.87 -9.15
N CYS A 158 10.13 -1.43 -8.73
CA CYS A 158 10.00 -2.11 -7.44
C CYS A 158 8.87 -3.14 -7.40
N GLY A 159 8.86 -3.98 -6.37
CA GLY A 159 7.77 -4.92 -6.13
C GLY A 159 7.52 -5.10 -4.64
N VAL A 160 6.27 -5.43 -4.30
CA VAL A 160 5.86 -5.83 -2.96
C VAL A 160 5.05 -7.11 -3.03
N ARG A 161 5.24 -7.98 -2.04
CA ARG A 161 4.45 -9.20 -1.86
C ARG A 161 4.20 -9.43 -0.39
N TYR A 162 3.01 -9.93 -0.08
CA TYR A 162 2.67 -10.43 1.25
C TYR A 162 1.89 -11.74 1.15
N GLU A 163 1.99 -12.55 2.19
CA GLU A 163 1.21 -13.79 2.34
C GLU A 163 0.96 -14.05 3.84
N GLN A 164 -0.09 -14.81 4.15
CA GLN A 164 -0.38 -15.33 5.49
C GLN A 164 0.45 -16.58 5.85
N TYR A 165 1.23 -17.09 4.89
CA TYR A 165 2.13 -18.23 5.05
C TYR A 165 3.57 -17.86 4.63
N PRO A 166 4.58 -18.56 5.16
CA PRO A 166 5.98 -18.30 4.81
C PRO A 166 6.25 -18.42 3.31
N PHE A 167 7.08 -17.53 2.77
CA PHE A 167 7.60 -17.59 1.40
C PHE A 167 8.99 -16.92 1.31
N VAL A 168 9.67 -17.14 0.18
CA VAL A 168 11.01 -16.64 -0.15
C VAL A 168 11.00 -15.66 -1.31
#